data_AF-A0A483PI44-F1
#
_entry.id   AF-A0A483PI44-F1
#
_cell.length_a   1.000
_cell.length_b   1.000
_cell.length_c   1.000
_cell.angle_alpha   90.00
_cell.angle_beta   90.00
_cell.angle_gamma   90.00
#
_symmetry.space_group_name_H-M   'P 1'
#
loop_
_entity.id
_entity.type
_entity.pdbx_description
1 polymer ?
#
loop_
_entity_poly.entity_id
_entity_poly.type
_entity_poly.pdbx_seq_one_letter_code
_entity_poly.pdbx_strand_id
1 'polypeptide(L)'
;QGSVPDEYQSVPVTSEVLQVPAGLRATADRVWVGHHLKVVRYSLDNVSLSARMVRESDFWQPGTRAVMFSTPAGLLTAGGRMQIWVTTSDEGVER
;
A
#
# COMPACT_ATOMS: atom_id res chain seq x y z
N GLN A 1 2.21 -15.63 -11.35
CA GLN A 1 1.73 -14.24 -11.32
C GLN A 1 0.21 -14.30 -11.31
N GLY A 2 -0.45 -13.55 -10.43
CA GLY A 2 -1.92 -13.43 -10.45
C GLY A 2 -2.33 -12.40 -11.51
N SER A 3 -3.39 -12.71 -12.25
CA SER A 3 -4.05 -11.75 -13.14
C SER A 3 -5.00 -10.86 -12.35
N VAL A 4 -5.18 -9.64 -12.82
CA VAL A 4 -6.19 -8.72 -12.29
C VAL A 4 -7.56 -9.24 -12.75
N PRO A 5 -8.59 -9.31 -11.89
CA PRO A 5 -9.94 -9.66 -12.32
C PRO A 5 -10.45 -8.72 -13.42
N ASP A 6 -11.29 -9.22 -14.33
CA ASP A 6 -11.75 -8.47 -15.53
C ASP A 6 -12.43 -7.15 -15.17
N GLU A 7 -13.07 -7.08 -14.00
CA GLU A 7 -13.74 -5.90 -13.47
C GLU A 7 -12.81 -4.83 -12.88
N TYR A 8 -11.50 -5.12 -12.74
CA TYR A 8 -10.50 -4.16 -12.27
C TYR A 8 -9.62 -3.71 -13.43
N GLN A 9 -9.60 -2.40 -13.66
CA GLN A 9 -8.74 -1.78 -14.66
C GLN A 9 -7.50 -1.18 -14.01
N SER A 10 -6.34 -1.39 -14.64
CA SER A 10 -5.12 -0.68 -14.27
C SER A 10 -5.22 0.77 -14.75
N VAL A 11 -4.97 1.72 -13.86
CA VAL A 11 -4.93 3.15 -14.19
C VAL A 11 -3.55 3.73 -13.87
N PRO A 12 -3.16 4.86 -14.49
CA PRO A 12 -1.90 5.52 -14.17
C PRO A 12 -1.82 5.93 -12.70
N VAL A 13 -0.63 5.83 -12.10
CA VAL A 13 -0.32 6.49 -10.83
C VAL A 13 -0.36 7.99 -11.06
N THR A 14 -1.01 8.72 -10.17
CA THR A 14 -1.16 10.18 -10.23
C THR A 14 -0.72 10.81 -8.92
N SER A 15 -1.59 10.79 -7.91
CA SER A 15 -1.37 11.47 -6.62
C SER A 15 -1.57 10.54 -5.43
N GLU A 16 -1.41 9.23 -5.64
CA GLU A 16 -1.51 8.24 -4.57
C GLU A 16 -0.38 8.42 -3.54
N VAL A 17 -0.77 8.86 -2.35
CA VAL A 17 0.11 8.99 -1.19
C VAL A 17 -0.33 8.01 -0.12
N LEU A 18 0.63 7.44 0.60
CA LEU A 18 0.38 6.59 1.76
C LEU A 18 1.07 7.20 2.97
N GLN A 19 0.32 7.44 4.04
CA GLN A 19 0.93 7.79 5.32
C GLN A 19 1.69 6.58 5.86
N VAL A 20 2.92 6.81 6.30
CA VAL A 20 3.81 5.76 6.80
C VAL A 20 4.54 6.19 8.08
N PRO A 21 4.84 5.26 9.00
CA PRO A 21 5.62 5.56 10.19
C PRO A 21 7.04 6.06 9.89
N ALA A 22 7.50 7.05 10.67
CA ALA A 22 8.81 7.72 10.61
C ALA A 22 9.79 7.21 9.55
N GLY A 23 10.89 6.51 9.83
CA GLY A 23 11.91 6.10 8.83
C GLY A 23 11.51 5.11 7.71
N LEU A 24 10.25 5.12 7.25
CA LEU A 24 9.77 4.40 6.07
C LEU A 24 9.42 5.39 4.95
N ARG A 25 9.43 4.91 3.71
CA ARG A 25 8.95 5.65 2.55
C ARG A 25 8.12 4.74 1.67
N ALA A 26 6.91 5.17 1.33
CA ALA A 26 6.06 4.49 0.35
C ALA A 26 6.09 5.23 -0.99
N THR A 27 6.15 4.50 -2.09
CA THR A 27 6.07 5.04 -3.46
C THR A 27 5.08 4.20 -4.26
N ALA A 28 4.07 4.83 -4.85
CA ALA A 28 3.05 4.11 -5.61
C ALA A 28 3.63 3.59 -6.94
N ASP A 29 3.47 2.30 -7.19
CA ASP A 29 3.96 1.65 -8.40
C ASP A 29 2.85 1.36 -9.41
N ARG A 30 1.65 1.03 -8.91
CA ARG A 30 0.51 0.63 -9.75
C ARG A 30 -0.80 0.86 -9.02
N VAL A 31 -1.82 1.24 -9.78
CA VAL A 31 -3.18 1.47 -9.30
C VAL A 31 -4.15 0.62 -10.11
N TRP A 32 -5.12 0.05 -9.43
CA TRP A 32 -6.29 -0.57 -10.02
C TRP A 32 -7.56 0.03 -9.42
N VAL A 33 -8.60 0.15 -10.24
CA VAL A 33 -9.93 0.57 -9.80
C VAL A 33 -10.98 -0.38 -10.34
N GLY A 34 -11.98 -0.68 -9.53
CA GLY A 34 -13.07 -1.60 -9.87
C GLY A 34 -14.02 -1.75 -8.69
N HIS A 35 -15.32 -1.92 -8.94
CA HIS A 35 -16.33 -2.18 -7.90
C HIS A 35 -16.26 -1.23 -6.68
N HIS A 36 -16.14 0.08 -6.92
CA HIS A 36 -15.99 1.13 -5.88
C HIS A 36 -14.76 0.99 -4.97
N LEU A 37 -13.82 0.13 -5.35
CA LEU A 37 -12.54 -0.05 -4.68
C LEU A 37 -11.41 0.48 -5.55
N LYS A 38 -10.43 1.05 -4.86
CA LYS A 38 -9.12 1.41 -5.40
C LYS A 38 -8.08 0.56 -4.70
N VAL A 39 -7.27 -0.15 -5.47
CA VAL A 39 -6.13 -0.92 -4.97
C VAL A 39 -4.88 -0.21 -5.44
N VAL A 40 -4.00 0.16 -4.51
CA VAL A 40 -2.70 0.74 -4.83
C VAL A 40 -1.61 -0.18 -4.34
N ARG A 41 -0.69 -0.54 -5.22
CA ARG A 41 0.55 -1.20 -4.83
C ARG A 41 1.63 -0.15 -4.62
N TYR A 42 2.25 -0.18 -3.45
CA TYR A 42 3.39 0.65 -3.11
C TYR A 42 4.66 -0.19 -2.95
N SER A 43 5.79 0.37 -3.34
CA SER A 43 7.10 0.00 -2.84
C SER A 43 7.32 0.69 -1.49
N LEU A 44 7.50 -0.10 -0.43
CA LEU A 44 7.81 0.38 0.92
C LEU A 44 9.30 0.17 1.20
N ASP A 45 10.05 1.26 1.26
CA ASP A 45 11.48 1.28 1.61
C ASP A 45 11.65 1.60 3.11
N ASN A 46 12.55 0.89 3.80
CA ASN A 46 13.07 1.32 5.09
C ASN A 46 14.31 2.21 4.86
N VAL A 47 14.11 3.52 4.96
CA VAL A 47 15.16 4.52 4.75
C VAL A 47 15.97 4.83 6.03
N SER A 48 15.71 4.09 7.11
CA SER A 48 16.47 4.21 8.36
C SER A 48 17.64 3.23 8.45
N LEU A 49 18.55 3.49 9.39
CA LEU A 49 19.73 2.65 9.64
C LEU A 49 19.44 1.42 10.51
N SER A 50 18.20 1.21 10.95
CA SER A 50 17.79 0.09 11.80
C SER A 50 16.64 -0.69 11.18
N ALA A 51 16.52 -1.98 11.53
CA ALA A 51 15.36 -2.78 11.15
C ALA A 51 14.09 -2.22 11.82
N ARG A 52 12.96 -2.26 11.10
CA ARG A 52 11.68 -1.74 11.56
C ARG A 52 10.59 -2.79 11.51
N MET A 53 9.87 -2.91 12.61
CA MET A 53 8.63 -3.67 12.63
C MET A 53 7.56 -2.84 11.88
N VAL A 54 6.84 -3.49 10.97
CA VAL A 54 5.72 -2.95 10.19
C VAL A 54 4.51 -3.84 10.40
N ARG A 55 3.37 -3.21 10.63
CA ARG A 55 2.07 -3.87 10.80
C ARG A 55 1.08 -3.26 9.83
N GLU A 56 0.09 -4.03 9.42
CA GLU A 56 -0.96 -3.54 8.51
C GLU A 56 -1.67 -2.29 9.07
N SER A 57 -1.85 -2.25 10.40
CA SER A 57 -2.44 -1.12 11.14
C SER A 57 -1.69 0.19 10.97
N ASP A 58 -0.39 0.14 10.66
CA ASP A 58 0.43 1.35 10.44
C ASP A 58 0.04 2.11 9.16
N PHE A 59 -0.72 1.45 8.28
CA PHE A 59 -1.13 1.99 6.97
C PHE A 59 -2.64 2.23 6.88
N TRP A 60 -3.37 2.03 7.98
CA TRP A 60 -4.81 2.27 8.02
C TRP A 60 -5.12 3.76 7.98
N GLN A 61 -5.96 4.14 7.02
CA GLN A 61 -6.48 5.49 6.83
C GLN A 61 -8.00 5.41 6.65
N PRO A 62 -8.73 6.53 6.74
CA PRO A 62 -10.15 6.56 6.39
C PRO A 62 -10.40 5.89 5.03
N GLY A 63 -11.35 4.96 4.98
CA GLY A 63 -11.68 4.20 3.78
C GLY A 63 -10.79 2.99 3.49
N THR A 64 -9.74 2.71 4.27
CA THR A 64 -8.97 1.46 4.13
C THR A 64 -9.85 0.24 4.40
N ARG A 65 -9.85 -0.70 3.46
CA ARG A 65 -10.58 -1.98 3.54
C ARG A 65 -9.66 -3.17 3.73
N ALA A 66 -8.46 -3.11 3.16
CA ALA A 66 -7.44 -4.14 3.35
C ALA A 66 -6.05 -3.56 3.15
N VAL A 67 -5.09 -4.12 3.87
CA VAL A 67 -3.66 -3.94 3.64
C VAL A 67 -3.05 -5.32 3.53
N MET A 68 -2.18 -5.54 2.55
CA MET A 68 -1.51 -6.84 2.35
C MET A 68 -0.03 -6.61 2.09
N PHE A 69 0.81 -7.43 2.71
CA PHE A 69 2.26 -7.40 2.48
C PHE A 69 2.70 -8.50 1.53
N SER A 70 3.71 -8.20 0.73
CA SER A 70 4.35 -9.19 -0.17
C SER A 70 5.08 -10.30 0.58
N THR A 71 5.40 -10.08 1.85
CA THR A 71 6.05 -11.08 2.70
C THR A 71 5.33 -11.16 4.05
N PRO A 72 5.22 -12.37 4.66
CA PRO A 72 4.54 -12.55 5.94
C PRO A 72 5.27 -11.89 7.13
N ALA A 73 6.55 -11.52 6.95
CA ALA A 73 7.39 -11.02 8.01
C ALA A 73 7.29 -9.49 8.12
N GLY A 74 6.63 -9.02 9.17
CA GLY A 74 6.54 -7.61 9.53
C GLY A 74 7.86 -6.98 9.99
N LEU A 75 9.04 -7.54 9.69
CA LEU A 75 10.32 -6.91 10.01
C LEU A 75 11.05 -6.53 8.73
N LEU A 76 11.10 -5.22 8.45
CA LEU A 76 11.81 -4.66 7.30
C LEU A 76 13.22 -4.25 7.72
N THR A 77 14.24 -4.92 7.21
CA THR A 77 15.65 -4.62 7.51
C THR A 77 16.03 -3.19 7.11
N ALA A 78 17.11 -2.64 7.68
CA ALA A 78 17.65 -1.35 7.27
C ALA A 78 17.98 -1.36 5.77
N GLY A 79 17.55 -0.34 5.03
CA GLY A 79 17.68 -0.27 3.56
C GLY A 79 16.84 -1.30 2.79
N GLY A 80 16.05 -2.13 3.48
CA GLY A 80 15.21 -3.16 2.88
C GLY A 80 13.99 -2.58 2.18
N ARG A 81 13.40 -3.37 1.28
CA ARG A 81 12.18 -3.03 0.55
C ARG A 81 11.20 -4.19 0.56
N MET A 82 9.90 -3.87 0.63
CA MET A 82 8.82 -4.81 0.34
C MET A 82 7.74 -4.14 -0.52
N GLN A 83 6.90 -4.92 -1.20
CA GLN A 83 5.65 -4.39 -1.74
C GLN A 83 4.52 -4.52 -0.73
N ILE A 84 3.64 -3.53 -0.72
CA ILE A 84 2.38 -3.55 0.01
C ILE A 84 1.24 -3.16 -0.92
N TRP A 85 0.06 -3.74 -0.70
CA TRP A 85 -1.17 -3.38 -1.39
C TRP A 85 -2.11 -2.77 -0.37
N VAL A 86 -2.65 -1.60 -0.70
CA VAL A 86 -3.65 -0.92 0.11
C VAL A 86 -4.92 -0.80 -0.72
N THR A 87 -6.01 -1.37 -0.20
CA THR A 87 -7.33 -1.30 -0.81
C THR A 87 -8.15 -0.28 -0.05
N THR A 88 -8.69 0.71 -0.76
CA THR A 88 -9.58 1.73 -0.21
C THR A 88 -10.94 1.70 -0.92
N SER A 89 -11.99 2.12 -0.24
CA SER A 89 -13.31 2.35 -0.82
C SER A 89 -13.69 3.83 -0.74
N ASP A 90 -14.54 4.30 -1.67
CA ASP A 90 -15.06 5.68 -1.68
C ASP A 90 -15.88 6.05 -0.43
N GLU A 91 -16.37 5.08 0.35
CA GLU A 91 -17.17 5.32 1.55
C GLU A 91 -16.44 6.05 2.71
N GLY A 92 -15.11 6.17 2.65
CA GLY A 92 -14.30 6.79 3.71
C GLY A 92 -13.82 8.22 3.44
N VAL A 93 -14.12 8.76 2.26
CA VAL A 93 -13.80 10.15 1.90
C VAL A 93 -15.08 10.96 2.02
N GLU A 94 -15.29 11.60 3.18
CA GLU A 94 -16.28 12.66 3.26
C GLU A 94 -15.91 13.74 2.22
N ARG A 95 -16.86 14.07 1.35
CA ARG A 95 -16.70 15.12 0.32
C ARG A 95 -16.64 16.51 0.94
#